data_AF-A0A962Q8J8-F1
#
_entry.id   AF-A0A962Q8J8-F1
#
_cell.length_a   1.000
_cell.length_b   1.000
_cell.length_c   1.000
_cell.angle_alpha   90.00
_cell.angle_beta   90.00
_cell.angle_gamma   90.00
#
_symmetry.space_group_name_H-M   'P 1'
#
loop_
_entity.id
_entity.type
_entity.pdbx_description
1 polymer ?
#
loop_
_entity_poly.entity_id
_entity_poly.type
_entity_poly.pdbx_seq_one_letter_code
_entity_poly.pdbx_strand_id
1 'polypeptide(L)'
;MLTQVTAAISEHTAPLASDTQRVLAIGGILLIASGMLFGDIFAMFALHPNNARIGAAMYTAAGLIPTGDVDGILAQFMAIGGFLEFRGTKVDTHSHIIHMGYIALLLAMLQPWVALSPRVRHRTAWLFILCAALMPPAIFAIHYVGLAYSPLQDIGWASIFADLFGALLALATVINLYGLWRHVGGRGDGGGTPTYINAVGSGAGRAASRILLVGGLLLLVSGFLYGAGLALYHQFNSAPTEVDILKSIVTAAAAGDRAALDAAFGAFGNFQMLRAINVASHTHINEMGILLLLVSFVQAFVQYPEATRNRWAKLAVVGAFGLPAGILLEIPYGIVGSVIADSAGFLVIVSLMAMLFGLLRYTGASDAGTGGVA
;
A
#
# COMPACT_ATOMS: atom_id res chain seq x y z
N MET A 1 26.82 -24.49 -38.38
CA MET A 1 26.52 -23.04 -38.41
C MET A 1 25.11 -22.71 -37.93
N LEU A 2 24.04 -23.34 -38.45
CA LEU A 2 22.66 -23.11 -37.97
C LEU A 2 22.44 -23.42 -36.48
N THR A 3 23.11 -24.44 -35.94
CA THR A 3 23.04 -24.84 -34.51
C THR A 3 23.74 -23.84 -33.57
N GLN A 4 24.79 -23.15 -34.04
CA GLN A 4 25.47 -22.11 -33.26
C GLN A 4 24.70 -20.78 -33.27
N VAL A 5 23.95 -20.49 -34.35
CA VAL A 5 23.08 -19.32 -34.42
C VAL A 5 21.84 -19.50 -33.53
N THR A 6 21.29 -20.71 -33.41
CA THR A 6 20.18 -20.99 -32.47
C THR A 6 20.65 -20.93 -31.00
N ALA A 7 21.86 -21.41 -30.70
CA ALA A 7 22.44 -21.29 -29.35
C ALA A 7 22.71 -19.82 -28.96
N ALA A 8 23.26 -19.01 -29.87
CA ALA A 8 23.50 -17.58 -29.63
C ALA A 8 22.21 -16.75 -29.47
N ILE A 9 21.12 -17.15 -30.13
CA ILE A 9 19.79 -16.51 -29.96
C ILE A 9 19.12 -16.98 -28.65
N SER A 10 19.37 -18.23 -28.22
CA SER A 10 18.90 -18.76 -26.93
C SER A 10 19.58 -18.08 -25.74
N GLU A 11 20.88 -17.79 -25.82
CA GLU A 11 21.62 -17.04 -24.79
C GLU A 11 21.11 -15.60 -24.61
N HIS A 12 20.59 -14.96 -25.67
CA HIS A 12 20.08 -13.60 -25.61
C HIS A 12 18.59 -13.46 -25.24
N THR A 13 17.83 -14.56 -25.21
CA THR A 13 16.38 -14.54 -24.95
C THR A 13 16.00 -15.01 -23.53
N ALA A 14 16.84 -15.80 -22.87
CA ALA A 14 16.70 -16.18 -21.46
C ALA A 14 16.79 -15.00 -20.44
N PRO A 15 17.63 -13.95 -20.62
CA PRO A 15 17.78 -12.90 -19.60
C PRO A 15 16.60 -11.90 -19.56
N LEU A 16 15.84 -11.74 -20.65
CA LEU A 16 14.80 -10.70 -20.72
C LEU A 16 13.54 -11.03 -19.88
N ALA A 17 13.21 -12.31 -19.70
CA ALA A 17 12.10 -12.72 -18.85
C ALA A 17 12.42 -12.51 -17.36
N SER A 18 13.67 -12.82 -16.94
CA SER A 18 14.17 -12.48 -15.61
C SER A 18 14.28 -10.97 -15.41
N ASP A 19 14.63 -10.20 -16.44
CA ASP A 19 14.75 -8.75 -16.34
C ASP A 19 13.40 -8.05 -16.16
N THR A 20 12.35 -8.45 -16.89
CA THR A 20 11.00 -7.87 -16.67
C THR A 20 10.47 -8.16 -15.28
N GLN A 21 10.55 -9.42 -14.83
CA GLN A 21 10.12 -9.80 -13.49
C GLN A 21 10.92 -9.05 -12.42
N ARG A 22 12.22 -8.88 -12.63
CA ARG A 22 13.11 -8.14 -11.72
C ARG A 22 12.78 -6.65 -11.65
N VAL A 23 12.49 -6.00 -12.78
CA VAL A 23 12.05 -4.60 -12.81
C VAL A 23 10.78 -4.41 -11.97
N LEU A 24 9.78 -5.28 -12.16
CA LEU A 24 8.53 -5.25 -11.40
C LEU A 24 8.74 -5.58 -9.92
N ALA A 25 9.59 -6.55 -9.58
CA ALA A 25 9.88 -6.92 -8.21
C ALA A 25 10.63 -5.81 -7.44
N ILE A 26 11.68 -5.25 -8.05
CA ILE A 26 12.44 -4.12 -7.48
C ILE A 26 11.55 -2.90 -7.34
N GLY A 27 10.86 -2.52 -8.42
CA GLY A 27 9.97 -1.37 -8.42
C GLY A 27 8.84 -1.54 -7.42
N GLY A 28 8.26 -2.73 -7.31
CA GLY A 28 7.22 -3.04 -6.35
C GLY A 28 7.67 -2.89 -4.90
N ILE A 29 8.83 -3.46 -4.53
CA ILE A 29 9.37 -3.31 -3.17
C ILE A 29 9.72 -1.84 -2.88
N LEU A 30 10.34 -1.13 -3.84
CA LEU A 30 10.68 0.28 -3.68
C LEU A 30 9.44 1.16 -3.48
N LEU A 31 8.39 0.93 -4.27
CA LEU A 31 7.12 1.63 -4.14
C LEU A 31 6.53 1.36 -2.75
N ILE A 32 6.35 0.10 -2.34
CA ILE A 32 5.81 -0.23 -1.02
C ILE A 32 6.62 0.44 0.10
N ALA A 33 7.94 0.29 0.11
CA ALA A 33 8.80 0.86 1.15
C ALA A 33 8.71 2.40 1.18
N SER A 34 8.70 3.06 0.01
CA SER A 34 8.55 4.52 -0.08
C SER A 34 7.17 4.98 0.38
N GLY A 35 6.13 4.24 0.02
CA GLY A 35 4.76 4.49 0.44
C GLY A 35 4.62 4.37 1.95
N MET A 36 5.12 3.29 2.54
CA MET A 36 5.15 3.10 4.00
C MET A 36 5.90 4.24 4.70
N LEU A 37 7.11 4.58 4.24
CA LEU A 37 7.88 5.69 4.82
C LEU A 37 7.13 7.03 4.72
N PHE A 38 6.53 7.32 3.57
CA PHE A 38 5.71 8.51 3.39
C PHE A 38 4.48 8.49 4.32
N GLY A 39 3.87 7.31 4.50
CA GLY A 39 2.75 7.08 5.41
C GLY A 39 3.10 7.40 6.86
N ASP A 40 4.23 6.90 7.35
CA ASP A 40 4.70 7.15 8.73
C ASP A 40 4.94 8.66 8.97
N ILE A 41 5.62 9.32 8.03
CA ILE A 41 5.86 10.77 8.09
C ILE A 41 4.53 11.53 8.05
N PHE A 42 3.62 11.15 7.15
CA PHE A 42 2.31 11.77 7.02
C PHE A 42 1.46 11.56 8.28
N ALA A 43 1.46 10.36 8.87
CA ALA A 43 0.71 10.06 10.07
C ALA A 43 1.11 11.00 11.21
N MET A 44 2.41 11.06 11.48
CA MET A 44 3.01 11.83 12.57
C MET A 44 2.82 13.34 12.41
N PHE A 45 3.10 13.89 11.23
CA PHE A 45 3.19 15.35 11.05
C PHE A 45 1.93 15.98 10.46
N ALA A 46 1.03 15.20 9.89
CA ALA A 46 -0.11 15.71 9.14
C ALA A 46 -1.43 15.10 9.60
N LEU A 47 -1.56 13.78 9.62
CA LEU A 47 -2.82 13.11 9.92
C LEU A 47 -3.32 13.41 11.33
N HIS A 48 -2.51 13.09 12.36
CA HIS A 48 -2.93 13.29 13.75
C HIS A 48 -3.15 14.77 14.09
N PRO A 49 -2.23 15.70 13.72
CA PRO A 49 -2.45 17.13 13.97
C PRO A 49 -3.68 17.69 13.26
N ASN A 50 -3.95 17.30 12.01
CA ASN A 50 -5.11 17.81 11.29
C ASN A 50 -6.41 17.22 11.82
N ASN A 51 -6.45 15.95 12.26
CA ASN A 51 -7.63 15.40 12.92
C ASN A 51 -7.97 16.18 14.20
N ALA A 52 -6.96 16.54 15.01
CA ALA A 52 -7.17 17.38 16.19
C ALA A 52 -7.70 18.78 15.82
N ARG A 53 -7.16 19.39 14.75
CA ARG A 53 -7.61 20.70 14.24
C ARG A 53 -9.03 20.66 13.69
N ILE A 54 -9.42 19.60 12.99
CA ILE A 54 -10.80 19.38 12.51
C ILE A 54 -11.74 19.31 13.71
N GLY A 55 -11.41 18.51 14.73
CA GLY A 55 -12.21 18.43 15.97
C GLY A 55 -12.37 19.78 16.67
N ALA A 56 -11.28 20.55 16.79
CA ALA A 56 -11.30 21.89 17.38
C ALA A 56 -12.14 22.88 16.57
N ALA A 57 -12.06 22.83 15.23
CA ALA A 57 -12.87 23.66 14.36
C ALA A 57 -14.36 23.31 14.45
N MET A 58 -14.71 22.02 14.49
CA MET A 58 -16.09 21.57 14.69
C MET A 58 -16.66 22.04 16.03
N TYR A 59 -15.87 21.91 17.10
CA TYR A 59 -16.25 22.35 18.44
C TYR A 59 -16.44 23.88 18.51
N THR A 60 -15.56 24.63 17.85
CA THR A 60 -15.67 26.08 17.74
C THR A 60 -16.93 26.47 16.97
N ALA A 61 -17.19 25.84 15.81
CA ALA A 61 -18.39 26.08 15.01
C ALA A 61 -19.67 25.84 15.83
N ALA A 62 -19.72 24.74 16.58
CA ALA A 62 -20.86 24.44 17.44
C ALA A 62 -21.05 25.48 18.57
N GLY A 63 -19.96 26.00 19.13
CA GLY A 63 -20.00 27.06 20.13
C GLY A 63 -20.49 28.42 19.61
N LEU A 64 -20.47 28.65 18.30
CA LEU A 64 -20.95 29.88 17.65
C LEU A 64 -22.44 29.83 17.29
N ILE A 65 -23.08 28.66 17.41
CA ILE A 65 -24.51 28.48 17.12
C ILE A 65 -25.40 29.37 18.02
N PRO A 66 -25.21 29.43 19.36
CA PRO A 66 -26.04 30.28 20.23
C PRO A 66 -25.96 31.77 19.92
N THR A 67 -24.82 32.23 19.39
CA THR A 67 -24.59 33.65 19.08
C THR A 67 -25.08 34.03 17.69
N GLY A 68 -25.54 33.07 16.88
CA GLY A 68 -25.97 33.31 15.51
C GLY A 68 -24.85 33.83 14.60
N ASP A 69 -23.58 33.55 14.92
CA ASP A 69 -22.42 34.03 14.16
C ASP A 69 -22.20 33.16 12.90
N VAL A 70 -22.98 33.45 11.86
CA VAL A 70 -22.94 32.72 10.59
C VAL A 70 -21.57 32.80 9.93
N ASP A 71 -20.93 33.96 9.93
CA ASP A 71 -19.64 34.17 9.29
C ASP A 71 -18.54 33.37 10.01
N GLY A 72 -18.54 33.37 11.34
CA GLY A 72 -17.64 32.55 12.15
C GLY A 72 -17.84 31.05 11.91
N ILE A 73 -19.10 30.59 11.82
CA ILE A 73 -19.42 29.19 11.49
C ILE A 73 -18.88 28.81 10.11
N LEU A 74 -19.15 29.64 9.09
CA LEU A 74 -18.66 29.42 7.72
C LEU A 74 -17.13 29.37 7.67
N ALA A 75 -16.44 30.25 8.41
CA ALA A 75 -14.98 30.24 8.51
C ALA A 75 -14.46 28.90 9.07
N GLN A 76 -15.11 28.34 10.09
CA GLN A 76 -14.72 27.01 10.61
C GLN A 76 -14.99 25.89 9.60
N PHE A 77 -16.11 25.92 8.88
CA PHE A 77 -16.38 24.93 7.83
C PHE A 77 -15.37 25.00 6.68
N MET A 78 -14.95 26.20 6.27
CA MET A 78 -13.88 26.36 5.29
C MET A 78 -12.55 25.78 5.80
N ALA A 79 -12.21 26.01 7.07
CA ALA A 79 -11.01 25.43 7.69
C ALA A 79 -11.08 23.89 7.73
N ILE A 80 -12.22 23.32 8.11
CA ILE A 80 -12.46 21.86 8.08
C ILE A 80 -12.27 21.32 6.66
N GLY A 81 -12.87 21.96 5.66
CA GLY A 81 -12.72 21.59 4.25
C GLY A 81 -11.26 21.56 3.82
N GLY A 82 -10.49 22.61 4.13
CA GLY A 82 -9.06 22.67 3.82
C GLY A 82 -8.24 21.57 4.51
N PHE A 83 -8.51 21.26 5.78
CA PHE A 83 -7.84 20.16 6.48
C PHE A 83 -8.21 18.79 5.92
N LEU A 84 -9.47 18.57 5.52
CA LEU A 84 -9.93 17.34 4.91
C LEU A 84 -9.32 17.13 3.53
N GLU A 85 -9.23 18.17 2.70
CA GLU A 85 -8.59 18.10 1.39
C GLU A 85 -7.09 17.85 1.51
N PHE A 86 -6.42 18.56 2.43
CA PHE A 86 -5.02 18.31 2.74
C PHE A 86 -4.83 16.85 3.17
N ARG A 87 -5.62 16.37 4.14
CA ARG A 87 -5.54 14.97 4.60
C ARG A 87 -5.79 13.99 3.45
N GLY A 88 -6.85 14.22 2.68
CA GLY A 88 -7.30 13.34 1.60
C GLY A 88 -6.22 13.11 0.55
N THR A 89 -5.65 14.19 0.02
CA THR A 89 -4.60 14.11 -1.00
C THR A 89 -3.36 13.32 -0.55
N LYS A 90 -2.96 13.39 0.72
CA LYS A 90 -1.78 12.69 1.22
C LYS A 90 -2.07 11.22 1.53
N VAL A 91 -3.23 10.92 2.11
CA VAL A 91 -3.70 9.52 2.23
C VAL A 91 -3.78 8.88 0.85
N ASP A 92 -4.28 9.62 -0.13
CA ASP A 92 -4.42 9.16 -1.51
C ASP A 92 -3.06 8.88 -2.16
N THR A 93 -2.10 9.81 -2.05
CA THR A 93 -0.70 9.61 -2.46
C THR A 93 -0.10 8.34 -1.82
N HIS A 94 -0.20 8.21 -0.50
CA HIS A 94 0.34 7.09 0.26
C HIS A 94 -0.22 5.74 -0.22
N SER A 95 -1.54 5.62 -0.24
CA SER A 95 -2.23 4.38 -0.58
C SER A 95 -1.97 3.95 -2.02
N HIS A 96 -1.96 4.90 -2.96
CA HIS A 96 -1.64 4.61 -4.35
C HIS A 96 -0.21 4.12 -4.55
N ILE A 97 0.78 4.69 -3.85
CA ILE A 97 2.17 4.20 -3.91
C ILE A 97 2.22 2.72 -3.49
N ILE A 98 1.62 2.37 -2.34
CA ILE A 98 1.65 1.01 -1.81
C ILE A 98 0.90 0.05 -2.73
N HIS A 99 -0.32 0.39 -3.15
CA HIS A 99 -1.14 -0.47 -4.00
C HIS A 99 -0.50 -0.72 -5.36
N MET A 100 0.10 0.30 -5.99
CA MET A 100 0.85 0.09 -7.23
C MET A 100 2.07 -0.80 -7.02
N GLY A 101 2.70 -0.72 -5.84
CA GLY A 101 3.75 -1.65 -5.46
C GLY A 101 3.26 -3.09 -5.29
N TYR A 102 2.09 -3.33 -4.66
CA TYR A 102 1.47 -4.66 -4.59
C TYR A 102 1.13 -5.21 -5.98
N ILE A 103 0.54 -4.38 -6.84
CA ILE A 103 0.23 -4.77 -8.21
C ILE A 103 1.52 -5.08 -8.98
N ALA A 104 2.59 -4.30 -8.82
CA ALA A 104 3.88 -4.59 -9.43
C ALA A 104 4.43 -5.96 -8.98
N LEU A 105 4.38 -6.27 -7.68
CA LEU A 105 4.81 -7.59 -7.17
C LEU A 105 3.94 -8.73 -7.69
N LEU A 106 2.62 -8.54 -7.75
CA LEU A 106 1.70 -9.51 -8.32
C LEU A 106 2.00 -9.73 -9.80
N LEU A 107 2.18 -8.66 -10.58
CA LEU A 107 2.57 -8.75 -11.98
C LEU A 107 3.93 -9.41 -12.15
N ALA A 108 4.89 -9.18 -11.26
CA ALA A 108 6.18 -9.85 -11.24
C ALA A 108 6.00 -11.37 -11.09
N MET A 109 5.17 -11.79 -10.13
CA MET A 109 4.85 -13.21 -9.95
C MET A 109 4.19 -13.81 -11.17
N LEU A 110 3.29 -13.07 -11.83
CA LEU A 110 2.52 -13.56 -12.96
C LEU A 110 3.30 -13.59 -14.29
N GLN A 111 4.45 -12.91 -14.39
CA GLN A 111 5.23 -12.81 -15.63
C GLN A 111 5.51 -14.13 -16.36
N PRO A 112 5.79 -15.26 -15.69
CA PRO A 112 6.02 -16.54 -16.37
C PRO A 112 4.84 -17.00 -17.23
N TRP A 113 3.62 -16.60 -16.89
CA TRP A 113 2.38 -16.95 -17.60
C TRP A 113 1.90 -15.87 -18.56
N VAL A 114 2.60 -14.73 -18.67
CA VAL A 114 2.22 -13.66 -19.60
C VAL A 114 2.71 -14.01 -21.01
N ALA A 115 1.81 -14.49 -21.87
CA ALA A 115 2.11 -14.87 -23.25
C ALA A 115 2.18 -13.66 -24.21
N LEU A 116 3.14 -12.78 -23.97
CA LEU A 116 3.51 -11.65 -24.83
C LEU A 116 4.98 -11.76 -25.24
N SER A 117 5.36 -11.07 -26.32
CA SER A 117 6.77 -11.03 -26.71
C SER A 117 7.63 -10.40 -25.59
N PRO A 118 8.90 -10.85 -25.40
CA PRO A 118 9.77 -10.32 -24.35
C PRO A 118 9.90 -8.79 -24.37
N ARG A 119 9.99 -8.20 -25.57
CA ARG A 119 10.06 -6.75 -25.77
C ARG A 119 8.82 -6.03 -25.25
N VAL A 120 7.63 -6.56 -25.51
CA VAL A 120 6.37 -5.96 -25.04
C VAL A 120 6.29 -6.06 -23.52
N ARG A 121 6.54 -7.24 -22.93
CA ARG A 121 6.54 -7.42 -21.47
C ARG A 121 7.46 -6.42 -20.78
N HIS A 122 8.69 -6.28 -21.27
CA HIS A 122 9.68 -5.39 -20.69
C HIS A 122 9.29 -3.91 -20.79
N ARG A 123 8.80 -3.46 -21.95
CA ARG A 123 8.31 -2.09 -22.14
C ARG A 123 7.12 -1.79 -21.26
N THR A 124 6.17 -2.71 -21.17
CA THR A 124 4.97 -2.56 -20.33
C THR A 124 5.32 -2.52 -18.85
N ALA A 125 6.31 -3.31 -18.39
CA ALA A 125 6.81 -3.23 -17.02
C ALA A 125 7.45 -1.88 -16.69
N TRP A 126 8.30 -1.34 -17.57
CA TRP A 126 8.88 -0.02 -17.37
C TRP A 126 7.84 1.10 -17.41
N LEU A 127 6.89 1.02 -18.34
CA LEU A 127 5.76 1.95 -18.38
C LEU A 127 4.99 1.93 -17.06
N PHE A 128 4.68 0.73 -16.55
CA PHE A 128 4.01 0.56 -15.26
C PHE A 128 4.80 1.22 -14.13
N ILE A 129 6.08 0.89 -13.97
CA ILE A 129 6.90 1.43 -12.86
C ILE A 129 7.07 2.95 -12.97
N LEU A 130 7.28 3.48 -14.18
CA LEU A 130 7.42 4.92 -14.38
C LEU A 130 6.13 5.67 -14.03
N CYS A 131 4.98 5.20 -14.52
CA CYS A 131 3.70 5.82 -14.19
C CYS A 131 3.35 5.66 -12.70
N ALA A 132 3.67 4.52 -12.08
CA ALA A 132 3.50 4.30 -10.64
C ALA A 132 4.36 5.24 -9.79
N ALA A 133 5.54 5.63 -10.29
CA ALA A 133 6.41 6.58 -9.62
C ALA A 133 6.00 8.05 -9.83
N LEU A 134 5.40 8.38 -10.98
CA LEU A 134 5.03 9.76 -11.34
C LEU A 134 3.62 10.18 -10.89
N MET A 135 2.69 9.22 -10.78
CA MET A 135 1.33 9.49 -10.32
C MET A 135 1.27 10.05 -8.88
N PRO A 136 2.00 9.51 -7.90
CA PRO A 136 1.88 9.98 -6.51
C PRO A 136 2.33 11.43 -6.29
N PRO A 137 3.45 11.93 -6.87
CA PRO A 137 3.77 13.36 -6.83
C PRO A 137 2.68 14.24 -7.44
N ALA A 138 2.01 13.78 -8.51
CA ALA A 138 0.90 14.51 -9.12
C ALA A 138 -0.31 14.59 -8.16
N ILE A 139 -0.71 13.46 -7.55
CA ILE A 139 -1.77 13.43 -6.52
C ILE A 139 -1.42 14.35 -5.35
N PHE A 140 -0.19 14.29 -4.85
CA PHE A 140 0.28 15.10 -3.74
C PHE A 140 0.17 16.60 -4.04
N ALA A 141 0.48 16.99 -5.28
CA ALA A 141 0.46 18.37 -5.73
C ALA A 141 -0.95 18.96 -5.83
N ILE A 142 -2.01 18.15 -5.99
CA ILE A 142 -3.41 18.62 -6.17
C ILE A 142 -3.78 19.68 -5.13
N HIS A 143 -3.52 19.41 -3.85
CA HIS A 143 -3.86 20.34 -2.78
C HIS A 143 -3.08 21.66 -2.84
N TYR A 144 -1.82 21.63 -3.28
CA TYR A 144 -0.94 22.80 -3.23
C TYR A 144 -1.13 23.72 -4.43
N VAL A 145 -1.42 23.15 -5.59
CA VAL A 145 -1.56 23.92 -6.83
C VAL A 145 -3.02 24.18 -7.17
N GLY A 146 -3.95 23.35 -6.70
CA GLY A 146 -5.38 23.50 -6.99
C GLY A 146 -5.62 23.75 -8.48
N LEU A 147 -6.27 24.87 -8.79
CA LEU A 147 -6.56 25.33 -10.15
C LEU A 147 -5.48 26.27 -10.73
N ALA A 148 -4.40 26.55 -10.00
CA ALA A 148 -3.37 27.48 -10.43
C ALA A 148 -2.77 27.04 -11.76
N TYR A 149 -2.84 27.94 -12.75
CA TYR A 149 -2.36 27.70 -14.12
C TYR A 149 -3.04 26.54 -14.85
N SER A 150 -4.22 26.10 -14.39
CA SER A 150 -4.96 25.06 -15.09
C SER A 150 -5.56 25.56 -16.40
N PRO A 151 -5.52 24.76 -17.47
CA PRO A 151 -6.28 25.05 -18.70
C PRO A 151 -7.80 24.83 -18.54
N LEU A 152 -8.24 24.24 -17.43
CA LEU A 152 -9.65 23.92 -17.14
C LEU A 152 -10.17 24.74 -15.94
N GLN A 153 -11.48 25.00 -15.91
CA GLN A 153 -12.11 25.82 -14.86
C GLN A 153 -12.20 25.10 -13.51
N ASP A 154 -12.41 23.78 -13.52
CA ASP A 154 -12.72 23.02 -12.29
C ASP A 154 -11.71 21.91 -11.98
N ILE A 155 -10.72 21.68 -12.85
CA ILE A 155 -9.77 20.59 -12.72
C ILE A 155 -8.36 21.15 -12.79
N GLY A 156 -7.55 20.93 -11.76
CA GLY A 156 -6.14 21.34 -11.73
C GLY A 156 -5.25 20.52 -12.65
N TRP A 157 -4.17 21.10 -13.18
CA TRP A 157 -3.22 20.37 -14.04
C TRP A 157 -2.64 19.13 -13.32
N ALA A 158 -2.39 19.20 -12.02
CA ALA A 158 -1.89 18.08 -11.22
C ALA A 158 -2.87 16.89 -11.23
N SER A 159 -4.17 17.16 -11.17
CA SER A 159 -5.21 16.11 -11.29
C SER A 159 -5.19 15.46 -12.67
N ILE A 160 -5.06 16.27 -13.74
CA ILE A 160 -4.99 15.76 -15.12
C ILE A 160 -3.80 14.80 -15.28
N PHE A 161 -2.63 15.12 -14.72
CA PHE A 161 -1.48 14.22 -14.77
C PHE A 161 -1.67 12.97 -13.91
N ALA A 162 -2.25 13.09 -12.71
CA ALA A 162 -2.56 11.94 -11.88
C ALA A 162 -3.46 10.94 -12.63
N ASP A 163 -4.53 11.43 -13.26
CA ASP A 163 -5.47 10.61 -14.03
C ASP A 163 -4.81 10.03 -15.30
N LEU A 164 -3.98 10.80 -16.00
CA LEU A 164 -3.25 10.32 -17.17
C LEU A 164 -2.31 9.16 -16.80
N PHE A 165 -1.52 9.31 -15.73
CA PHE A 165 -0.63 8.24 -15.28
C PHE A 165 -1.40 7.04 -14.76
N GLY A 166 -2.53 7.26 -14.09
CA GLY A 166 -3.47 6.20 -13.70
C GLY A 166 -4.04 5.43 -14.90
N ALA A 167 -4.42 6.13 -15.97
CA ALA A 167 -4.90 5.50 -17.20
C ALA A 167 -3.81 4.68 -17.90
N LEU A 168 -2.57 5.18 -17.94
CA LEU A 168 -1.42 4.46 -18.49
C LEU A 168 -1.05 3.22 -17.66
N LEU A 169 -1.16 3.29 -16.32
CA LEU A 169 -1.02 2.15 -15.42
C LEU A 169 -2.09 1.08 -15.68
N ALA A 170 -3.35 1.51 -15.80
CA ALA A 170 -4.47 0.63 -16.12
C ALA A 170 -4.23 -0.07 -17.47
N LEU A 171 -3.82 0.67 -18.50
CA LEU A 171 -3.47 0.12 -19.81
C LEU A 171 -2.33 -0.91 -19.72
N ALA A 172 -1.26 -0.59 -18.98
CA ALA A 172 -0.14 -1.52 -18.78
C ALA A 172 -0.59 -2.81 -18.08
N THR A 173 -1.49 -2.70 -17.11
CA THR A 173 -2.08 -3.84 -16.41
C THR A 173 -2.95 -4.68 -17.36
N VAL A 174 -3.84 -4.05 -18.13
CA VAL A 174 -4.70 -4.71 -19.12
C VAL A 174 -3.87 -5.46 -20.16
N ILE A 175 -2.76 -4.89 -20.63
CA ILE A 175 -1.84 -5.58 -21.57
C ILE A 175 -1.30 -6.88 -20.93
N ASN A 176 -0.87 -6.84 -19.66
CA ASN A 176 -0.40 -8.04 -18.96
C ASN A 176 -1.52 -9.07 -18.77
N LEU A 177 -2.73 -8.64 -18.40
CA LEU A 177 -3.91 -9.51 -18.27
C LEU A 177 -4.29 -10.16 -19.60
N TYR A 178 -4.22 -9.40 -20.70
CA TYR A 178 -4.42 -9.95 -22.05
C TYR A 178 -3.37 -11.02 -22.39
N GLY A 179 -2.12 -10.81 -21.99
CA GLY A 179 -1.06 -11.82 -22.10
C GLY A 179 -1.36 -13.10 -21.31
N LEU A 180 -1.87 -12.97 -20.09
CA LEU A 180 -2.32 -14.12 -19.27
C LEU A 180 -3.48 -14.85 -19.93
N TRP A 181 -4.46 -14.11 -20.46
CA TRP A 181 -5.60 -14.68 -21.17
C TRP A 181 -5.15 -15.44 -22.44
N ARG A 182 -4.19 -14.92 -23.20
CA ARG A 182 -3.58 -15.63 -24.34
C ARG A 182 -2.92 -16.94 -23.93
N HIS A 183 -2.27 -16.97 -22.77
CA HIS A 183 -1.64 -18.18 -22.24
C HIS A 183 -2.69 -19.25 -21.92
N VAL A 184 -3.76 -18.89 -21.20
CA VAL A 184 -4.88 -19.80 -20.88
C VAL A 184 -5.57 -20.32 -22.14
N GLY A 185 -5.69 -19.47 -23.17
CA GLY A 185 -6.31 -19.84 -24.45
C GLY A 185 -5.44 -20.70 -25.38
N GLY A 186 -4.25 -21.14 -24.97
CA GLY A 186 -3.34 -21.96 -25.78
C GLY A 186 -2.77 -21.24 -27.02
N ARG A 187 -2.94 -19.91 -27.11
CA ARG A 187 -2.54 -19.08 -28.25
C ARG A 187 -1.15 -18.46 -28.07
N GLY A 188 -0.35 -18.99 -27.15
CA GLY A 188 1.00 -18.52 -26.86
C GLY A 188 2.05 -19.38 -27.56
N ASP A 189 2.66 -18.86 -28.63
CA ASP A 189 3.89 -19.43 -29.17
C ASP A 189 5.04 -19.14 -28.21
N GLY A 190 5.51 -20.18 -27.52
CA GLY A 190 6.84 -20.21 -26.89
C GLY A 190 6.90 -19.80 -25.42
N GLY A 191 7.59 -20.64 -24.64
CA GLY A 191 8.34 -20.14 -23.50
C GLY A 191 8.67 -21.08 -22.35
N GLY A 192 8.87 -22.39 -22.58
CA GLY A 192 9.52 -23.28 -21.62
C GLY A 192 8.77 -23.49 -20.29
N THR A 193 9.22 -24.49 -19.52
CA THR A 193 8.79 -24.67 -18.13
C THR A 193 9.13 -23.41 -17.33
N PRO A 194 8.21 -22.87 -16.49
CA PRO A 194 8.47 -21.66 -15.72
C PRO A 194 9.77 -21.80 -14.91
N THR A 195 10.74 -20.92 -15.15
CA THR A 195 12.04 -20.88 -14.43
C THR A 195 11.83 -20.81 -12.91
N TYR A 196 10.70 -20.24 -12.47
CA TYR A 196 10.30 -20.15 -11.08
C TYR A 196 10.04 -21.51 -10.40
N ILE A 197 9.42 -22.47 -11.11
CA ILE A 197 9.19 -23.82 -10.56
C ILE A 197 10.53 -24.52 -10.30
N ASN A 198 11.52 -24.27 -11.16
CA ASN A 198 12.86 -24.84 -11.00
C ASN A 198 13.69 -24.09 -9.93
N ALA A 199 13.54 -22.77 -9.79
CA ALA A 199 14.23 -21.98 -8.76
C ALA A 199 13.66 -22.21 -7.34
N VAL A 200 12.36 -22.47 -7.18
CA VAL A 200 11.79 -22.96 -5.91
C VAL A 200 12.25 -24.40 -5.62
N GLY A 201 12.52 -25.17 -6.68
CA GLY A 201 13.13 -26.50 -6.63
C GLY A 201 14.58 -26.52 -6.13
N SER A 202 15.38 -25.47 -6.40
CA SER A 202 16.82 -25.41 -6.09
C SER A 202 17.15 -25.27 -4.58
N GLY A 203 16.14 -25.11 -3.73
CA GLY A 203 16.29 -25.04 -2.26
C GLY A 203 16.73 -23.68 -1.72
N ALA A 204 17.29 -22.80 -2.56
CA ALA A 204 17.73 -21.47 -2.16
C ALA A 204 16.55 -20.59 -1.72
N GLY A 205 16.62 -20.05 -0.50
CA GLY A 205 15.59 -19.13 0.04
C GLY A 205 14.29 -19.81 0.51
N ARG A 206 14.16 -21.14 0.41
CA ARG A 206 12.95 -21.89 0.76
C ARG A 206 12.48 -21.65 2.20
N ALA A 207 13.41 -21.60 3.17
CA ALA A 207 13.09 -21.34 4.56
C ALA A 207 12.52 -19.93 4.76
N ALA A 208 13.13 -18.91 4.16
CA ALA A 208 12.66 -17.53 4.21
C ALA A 208 11.29 -17.37 3.53
N SER A 209 11.09 -17.96 2.36
CA SER A 209 9.78 -18.02 1.69
C SER A 209 8.72 -18.63 2.60
N ARG A 210 9.02 -19.77 3.25
CA ARG A 210 8.07 -20.44 4.14
C ARG A 210 7.70 -19.57 5.35
N ILE A 211 8.68 -18.90 5.96
CA ILE A 211 8.45 -17.99 7.08
C ILE A 211 7.49 -16.87 6.66
N LEU A 212 7.78 -16.20 5.54
CA LEU A 212 6.96 -15.11 5.02
C LEU A 212 5.56 -15.58 4.61
N LEU A 213 5.47 -16.71 3.91
CA LEU A 213 4.19 -17.27 3.45
C LEU A 213 3.29 -17.66 4.63
N VAL A 214 3.83 -18.38 5.62
CA VAL A 214 3.07 -18.76 6.82
C VAL A 214 2.67 -17.52 7.60
N GLY A 215 3.58 -16.58 7.82
CA GLY A 215 3.27 -15.31 8.50
C GLY A 215 2.18 -14.51 7.79
N GLY A 216 2.28 -14.39 6.46
CA GLY A 216 1.31 -13.68 5.64
C GLY A 216 -0.07 -14.33 5.65
N LEU A 217 -0.14 -15.66 5.53
CA LEU A 217 -1.40 -16.40 5.62
C LEU A 217 -2.05 -16.27 7.00
N LEU A 218 -1.26 -16.35 8.08
CA LEU A 218 -1.77 -16.16 9.43
C LEU A 218 -2.34 -14.76 9.63
N LEU A 219 -1.66 -13.72 9.14
CA LEU A 219 -2.18 -12.35 9.15
C LEU A 219 -3.48 -12.23 8.35
N LEU A 220 -3.52 -12.72 7.10
CA LEU A 220 -4.73 -12.66 6.28
C LEU A 220 -5.93 -13.33 6.94
N VAL A 221 -5.75 -14.56 7.44
CA VAL A 221 -6.84 -15.26 8.16
C VAL A 221 -7.26 -14.48 9.39
N SER A 222 -6.30 -13.98 10.18
CA SER A 222 -6.59 -13.17 11.36
C SER A 222 -7.34 -11.88 10.99
N GLY A 223 -6.95 -11.23 9.90
CA GLY A 223 -7.56 -10.01 9.40
C GLY A 223 -8.99 -10.24 8.93
N PHE A 224 -9.26 -11.31 8.18
CA PHE A 224 -10.61 -11.69 7.81
C PHE A 224 -11.49 -12.01 9.01
N LEU A 225 -10.99 -12.77 9.99
CA LEU A 225 -11.72 -13.08 11.22
C LEU A 225 -12.00 -11.82 12.05
N TYR A 226 -10.99 -10.96 12.18
CA TYR A 226 -11.11 -9.67 12.87
C TYR A 226 -12.13 -8.75 12.19
N GLY A 227 -12.07 -8.64 10.86
CA GLY A 227 -13.01 -7.86 10.07
C GLY A 227 -14.45 -8.39 10.14
N ALA A 228 -14.61 -9.71 10.11
CA ALA A 228 -15.92 -10.35 10.31
C ALA A 228 -16.49 -10.02 11.70
N GLY A 229 -15.65 -10.07 12.74
CA GLY A 229 -16.02 -9.64 14.08
C GLY A 229 -16.43 -8.16 14.14
N LEU A 230 -15.64 -7.27 13.54
CA LEU A 230 -15.97 -5.84 13.45
C LEU A 230 -17.29 -5.60 12.72
N ALA A 231 -17.52 -6.27 11.59
CA ALA A 231 -18.76 -6.13 10.83
C ALA A 231 -19.98 -6.57 11.64
N LEU A 232 -19.89 -7.69 12.36
CA LEU A 232 -20.98 -8.25 13.15
C LEU A 232 -21.29 -7.43 14.41
N TYR A 233 -20.28 -7.01 15.15
CA TYR A 233 -20.47 -6.41 16.48
C TYR A 233 -20.41 -4.88 16.49
N HIS A 234 -19.53 -4.29 15.69
CA HIS A 234 -19.29 -2.85 15.70
C HIS A 234 -20.03 -2.12 14.59
N GLN A 235 -19.93 -2.59 13.34
CA GLN A 235 -20.48 -1.86 12.20
C GLN A 235 -22.02 -1.77 12.26
N PHE A 236 -22.71 -2.86 12.61
CA PHE A 236 -24.17 -2.91 12.64
C PHE A 236 -24.79 -1.90 13.62
N ASN A 237 -24.13 -1.63 14.75
CA ASN A 237 -24.62 -0.71 15.77
C ASN A 237 -24.01 0.71 15.66
N SER A 238 -22.97 0.89 14.84
CA SER A 238 -22.20 2.13 14.81
C SER A 238 -22.97 3.33 14.24
N ALA A 239 -23.79 3.13 13.20
CA ALA A 239 -24.50 4.24 12.56
C ALA A 239 -25.57 4.90 13.46
N PRO A 240 -26.45 4.16 14.17
CA PRO A 240 -27.36 4.77 15.15
C PRO A 240 -26.64 5.55 16.24
N THR A 241 -25.57 4.99 16.81
CA THR A 241 -24.78 5.64 17.86
C THR A 241 -24.15 6.95 17.38
N GLU A 242 -23.57 6.96 16.17
CA GLU A 242 -23.00 8.18 15.59
C GLU A 242 -24.06 9.27 15.41
N VAL A 243 -25.24 8.91 14.90
CA VAL A 243 -26.36 9.83 14.73
C VAL A 243 -26.83 10.40 16.06
N ASP A 244 -26.94 9.58 17.11
CA ASP A 244 -27.41 10.05 18.43
C ASP A 244 -26.40 10.97 19.11
N ILE A 245 -25.10 10.71 18.94
CA ILE A 245 -24.04 11.63 19.37
C ILE A 245 -24.13 12.96 18.61
N LEU A 246 -24.28 12.93 17.29
CA LEU A 246 -24.41 14.14 16.48
C LEU A 246 -25.66 14.95 16.84
N LYS A 247 -26.80 14.30 17.09
CA LYS A 247 -28.00 14.96 17.61
C LYS A 247 -27.72 15.64 18.94
N SER A 248 -27.02 14.97 19.85
CA SER A 248 -26.67 15.53 21.16
C SER A 248 -25.81 16.79 21.04
N ILE A 249 -24.85 16.81 20.10
CA ILE A 249 -24.06 18.00 19.76
C ILE A 249 -24.97 19.14 19.29
N VAL A 250 -25.85 18.87 18.32
CA VAL A 250 -26.76 19.89 17.76
C VAL A 250 -27.72 20.42 18.82
N THR A 251 -28.31 19.55 19.63
CA THR A 251 -29.23 19.94 20.70
C THR A 251 -28.52 20.78 21.77
N ALA A 252 -27.33 20.37 22.22
CA ALA A 252 -26.56 21.13 23.21
C ALA A 252 -26.11 22.49 22.66
N ALA A 253 -25.66 22.52 21.41
CA ALA A 253 -25.26 23.75 20.73
C ALA A 253 -26.45 24.71 20.54
N ALA A 254 -27.61 24.21 20.12
CA ALA A 254 -28.82 25.04 19.98
C ALA A 254 -29.33 25.58 21.32
N ALA A 255 -29.14 24.82 22.41
CA ALA A 255 -29.51 25.24 23.76
C ALA A 255 -28.50 26.19 24.41
N GLY A 256 -27.31 26.39 23.83
CA GLY A 256 -26.21 27.12 24.47
C GLY A 256 -25.66 26.44 25.73
N ASP A 257 -25.95 25.15 25.91
CA ASP A 257 -25.47 24.38 27.05
C ASP A 257 -24.03 23.91 26.79
N ARG A 258 -23.07 24.66 27.33
CA ARG A 258 -21.65 24.37 27.11
C ARG A 258 -21.21 23.05 27.74
N ALA A 259 -21.74 22.70 28.90
CA ALA A 259 -21.35 21.47 29.59
C ALA A 259 -21.86 20.23 28.82
N ALA A 260 -23.10 20.27 28.34
CA ALA A 260 -23.65 19.22 27.48
C ALA A 260 -22.90 19.13 26.14
N LEU A 261 -22.49 20.26 25.58
CA LEU A 261 -21.71 20.31 24.34
C LEU A 261 -20.33 19.67 24.51
N ASP A 262 -19.63 19.98 25.61
CA ASP A 262 -18.33 19.39 25.93
C ASP A 262 -18.42 17.87 26.09
N ALA A 263 -19.45 17.39 26.80
CA ALA A 263 -19.70 15.97 26.97
C ALA A 263 -20.00 15.27 25.63
N ALA A 264 -20.84 15.88 24.79
CA ALA A 264 -21.21 15.32 23.49
C ALA A 264 -20.01 15.26 22.52
N PHE A 265 -19.15 16.27 22.50
CA PHE A 265 -17.91 16.25 21.72
C PHE A 265 -16.88 15.26 22.26
N GLY A 266 -16.78 15.10 23.58
CA GLY A 266 -15.95 14.05 24.19
C GLY A 266 -16.41 12.64 23.75
N ALA A 267 -17.73 12.39 23.75
CA ALA A 267 -18.30 11.14 23.26
C ALA A 267 -18.03 10.93 21.76
N PHE A 268 -18.18 11.97 20.95
CA PHE A 268 -17.88 11.92 19.51
C PHE A 268 -16.41 11.61 19.23
N GLY A 269 -15.49 12.29 19.92
CA GLY A 269 -14.06 12.05 19.78
C GLY A 269 -13.68 10.61 20.12
N ASN A 270 -14.19 10.08 21.24
CA ASN A 270 -13.94 8.69 21.64
C ASN A 270 -14.51 7.69 20.61
N PHE A 271 -15.73 7.92 20.12
CA PHE A 271 -16.34 7.09 19.10
C PHE A 271 -15.53 7.05 17.80
N GLN A 272 -15.13 8.22 17.28
CA GLN A 272 -14.33 8.31 16.05
C GLN A 272 -12.94 7.69 16.24
N MET A 273 -12.30 7.88 17.39
CA MET A 273 -11.01 7.27 17.71
C MET A 273 -11.10 5.74 17.71
N LEU A 274 -12.06 5.17 18.43
CA LEU A 274 -12.26 3.71 18.46
C LEU A 274 -12.53 3.16 17.06
N ARG A 275 -13.40 3.81 16.29
CA ARG A 275 -13.69 3.41 14.91
C ARG A 275 -12.43 3.46 14.04
N ALA A 276 -11.67 4.55 14.10
CA ALA A 276 -10.46 4.73 13.32
C ALA A 276 -9.40 3.67 13.63
N ILE A 277 -9.14 3.40 14.91
CA ILE A 277 -8.18 2.38 15.36
C ILE A 277 -8.59 0.98 14.87
N ASN A 278 -9.88 0.64 14.99
CA ASN A 278 -10.38 -0.67 14.57
C ASN A 278 -10.26 -0.86 13.05
N VAL A 279 -10.64 0.14 12.26
CA VAL A 279 -10.51 0.11 10.80
C VAL A 279 -9.04 0.05 10.39
N ALA A 280 -8.18 0.90 10.96
CA ALA A 280 -6.75 0.92 10.66
C ALA A 280 -6.09 -0.43 10.98
N SER A 281 -6.40 -1.02 12.14
CA SER A 281 -5.89 -2.34 12.52
C SER A 281 -6.30 -3.41 11.52
N HIS A 282 -7.58 -3.47 11.16
CA HIS A 282 -8.07 -4.45 10.17
C HIS A 282 -7.37 -4.31 8.81
N THR A 283 -7.30 -3.08 8.30
CA THR A 283 -6.66 -2.78 7.02
C THR A 283 -5.20 -3.19 7.03
N HIS A 284 -4.43 -2.79 8.05
CA HIS A 284 -3.01 -3.09 8.11
C HIS A 284 -2.72 -4.57 8.35
N ILE A 285 -3.54 -5.31 9.10
CA ILE A 285 -3.39 -6.78 9.20
C ILE A 285 -3.44 -7.41 7.80
N ASN A 286 -4.41 -7.02 6.98
CA ASN A 286 -4.57 -7.58 5.63
C ASN A 286 -3.44 -7.12 4.69
N GLU A 287 -3.11 -5.83 4.69
CA GLU A 287 -2.03 -5.27 3.86
C GLU A 287 -0.67 -5.92 4.17
N MET A 288 -0.34 -6.05 5.45
CA MET A 288 0.88 -6.74 5.88
C MET A 288 0.85 -8.23 5.49
N GLY A 289 -0.31 -8.88 5.62
CA GLY A 289 -0.50 -10.26 5.17
C GLY A 289 -0.22 -10.45 3.66
N ILE A 290 -0.79 -9.57 2.83
CA ILE A 290 -0.57 -9.55 1.37
C ILE A 290 0.90 -9.27 1.06
N LEU A 291 1.50 -8.27 1.71
CA LEU A 291 2.92 -7.93 1.54
C LEU A 291 3.83 -9.13 1.78
N LEU A 292 3.69 -9.79 2.93
CA LEU A 292 4.51 -10.95 3.27
C LEU A 292 4.30 -12.09 2.27
N LEU A 293 3.06 -12.32 1.85
CA LEU A 293 2.74 -13.33 0.84
C LEU A 293 3.45 -13.02 -0.48
N LEU A 294 3.33 -11.80 -1.01
CA LEU A 294 3.96 -11.41 -2.27
C LEU A 294 5.49 -11.48 -2.20
N VAL A 295 6.10 -10.98 -1.12
CA VAL A 295 7.55 -10.99 -0.93
C VAL A 295 8.10 -12.40 -0.71
N SER A 296 7.28 -13.34 -0.22
CA SER A 296 7.67 -14.75 -0.09
C SER A 296 8.06 -15.36 -1.43
N PHE A 297 7.43 -14.92 -2.53
CA PHE A 297 7.73 -15.42 -3.87
C PHE A 297 9.01 -14.84 -4.45
N VAL A 298 9.49 -13.70 -3.95
CA VAL A 298 10.70 -13.04 -4.48
C VAL A 298 11.99 -13.60 -3.86
N GLN A 299 11.91 -14.38 -2.78
CA GLN A 299 13.08 -14.81 -2.00
C GLN A 299 14.12 -15.62 -2.78
N ALA A 300 13.72 -16.34 -3.82
CA ALA A 300 14.64 -17.08 -4.69
C ALA A 300 15.69 -16.15 -5.35
N PHE A 301 15.33 -14.89 -5.57
CA PHE A 301 16.18 -13.88 -6.19
C PHE A 301 17.01 -13.07 -5.18
N VAL A 302 16.76 -13.23 -3.88
CA VAL A 302 17.47 -12.49 -2.83
C VAL A 302 18.82 -13.14 -2.56
N GLN A 303 19.90 -12.49 -2.99
CA GLN A 303 21.27 -13.00 -2.89
C GLN A 303 21.90 -12.69 -1.53
N TYR A 304 21.61 -13.57 -0.56
CA TYR A 304 22.27 -13.61 0.75
C TYR A 304 22.47 -15.05 1.21
N PRO A 305 23.38 -15.28 2.18
CA PRO A 305 23.40 -16.52 2.95
C PRO A 305 22.03 -16.81 3.56
N GLU A 306 21.65 -18.09 3.64
CA GLU A 306 20.32 -18.49 4.12
C GLU A 306 19.99 -17.96 5.52
N ALA A 307 20.96 -17.96 6.43
CA ALA A 307 20.80 -17.40 7.78
C ALA A 307 20.38 -15.92 7.74
N THR A 308 20.95 -15.13 6.82
CA THR A 308 20.64 -13.71 6.66
C THR A 308 19.25 -13.50 6.06
N ARG A 309 18.88 -14.27 5.02
CA ARG A 309 17.50 -14.25 4.47
C ARG A 309 16.47 -14.57 5.56
N ASN A 310 16.71 -15.61 6.33
CA ASN A 310 15.81 -16.03 7.40
C ASN A 310 15.68 -14.97 8.50
N ARG A 311 16.75 -14.23 8.82
CA ARG A 311 16.69 -13.11 9.76
C ARG A 311 15.78 -12.01 9.25
N TRP A 312 15.96 -11.55 8.01
CA TRP A 312 15.13 -10.49 7.43
C TRP A 312 13.67 -10.92 7.26
N ALA A 313 13.42 -12.18 6.89
CA ALA A 313 12.07 -12.74 6.83
C ALA A 313 11.40 -12.74 8.21
N LYS A 314 12.11 -13.14 9.27
CA LYS A 314 11.59 -13.11 10.64
C LYS A 314 11.31 -11.68 11.11
N LEU A 315 12.23 -10.74 10.85
CA LEU A 315 12.03 -9.34 11.22
C LEU A 315 10.84 -8.73 10.48
N ALA A 316 10.66 -9.04 9.19
CA ALA A 316 9.47 -8.63 8.44
C ALA A 316 8.19 -9.18 9.07
N VAL A 317 8.15 -10.46 9.45
CA VAL A 317 6.99 -11.07 10.13
C VAL A 317 6.73 -10.40 11.49
N VAL A 318 7.77 -10.20 12.31
CA VAL A 318 7.63 -9.55 13.62
C VAL A 318 7.08 -8.13 13.48
N GLY A 319 7.62 -7.33 12.55
CA GLY A 319 7.11 -5.99 12.27
C GLY A 319 5.67 -6.00 11.76
N ALA A 320 5.35 -6.92 10.85
CA ALA A 320 4.03 -7.08 10.25
C ALA A 320 2.93 -7.45 11.26
N PHE A 321 3.25 -8.25 12.28
CA PHE A 321 2.34 -8.50 13.41
C PHE A 321 2.36 -7.39 14.45
N GLY A 322 3.54 -6.81 14.70
CA GLY A 322 3.75 -5.77 15.70
C GLY A 322 3.00 -4.48 15.39
N LEU A 323 2.91 -4.08 14.11
CA LEU A 323 2.24 -2.85 13.69
C LEU A 323 0.75 -2.86 14.08
N PRO A 324 -0.09 -3.81 13.61
CA PRO A 324 -1.51 -3.78 13.97
C PRO A 324 -1.74 -4.06 15.45
N ALA A 325 -0.87 -4.83 16.11
CA ALA A 325 -0.92 -4.99 17.56
C ALA A 325 -0.65 -3.65 18.29
N GLY A 326 0.33 -2.89 17.84
CA GLY A 326 0.63 -1.54 18.35
C GLY A 326 -0.55 -0.59 18.20
N ILE A 327 -1.20 -0.59 17.02
CA ILE A 327 -2.38 0.23 16.76
C ILE A 327 -3.52 -0.13 17.73
N LEU A 328 -3.79 -1.43 17.96
CA LEU A 328 -4.79 -1.84 18.95
C LEU A 328 -4.44 -1.42 20.38
N LEU A 329 -3.14 -1.40 20.72
CA LEU A 329 -2.64 -0.97 22.01
C LEU A 329 -2.78 0.54 22.23
N GLU A 330 -3.05 1.35 21.18
CA GLU A 330 -3.37 2.77 21.35
C GLU A 330 -4.63 2.99 22.17
N ILE A 331 -5.59 2.05 22.13
CA ILE A 331 -6.84 2.16 22.91
C ILE A 331 -6.53 2.19 24.42
N PRO A 332 -5.86 1.18 25.00
CA PRO A 332 -5.53 1.18 26.43
C PRO A 332 -4.30 2.01 26.82
N TYR A 333 -3.33 2.22 25.91
CA TYR A 333 -2.01 2.76 26.27
C TYR A 333 -1.61 4.04 25.51
N GLY A 334 -2.50 4.58 24.65
CA GLY A 334 -2.27 5.82 23.92
C GLY A 334 -0.94 5.83 23.16
N ILE A 335 -0.09 6.82 23.47
CA ILE A 335 1.20 7.04 22.78
C ILE A 335 2.13 5.82 22.80
N VAL A 336 2.07 4.98 23.83
CA VAL A 336 2.91 3.77 23.89
C VAL A 336 2.53 2.79 22.79
N GLY A 337 1.22 2.62 22.53
CA GLY A 337 0.74 1.81 21.42
C GLY A 337 1.21 2.35 20.07
N SER A 338 1.12 3.67 19.87
CA SER A 338 1.57 4.35 18.66
C SER A 338 3.08 4.19 18.42
N VAL A 339 3.91 4.35 19.46
CA VAL A 339 5.36 4.12 19.34
C VAL A 339 5.68 2.67 18.95
N ILE A 340 4.94 1.70 19.48
CA ILE A 340 5.09 0.29 19.10
C ILE A 340 4.70 0.09 17.63
N ALA A 341 3.57 0.67 17.21
CA ALA A 341 3.07 0.57 15.84
C ALA A 341 4.09 1.13 14.84
N ASP A 342 4.57 2.35 15.07
CA ASP A 342 5.53 3.04 14.20
C ASP A 342 6.87 2.28 14.15
N SER A 343 7.36 1.82 15.30
CA SER A 343 8.61 1.04 15.37
C SER A 343 8.50 -0.28 14.60
N ALA A 344 7.35 -0.93 14.68
CA ALA A 344 7.09 -2.17 13.97
C ALA A 344 6.92 -1.93 12.45
N GLY A 345 6.27 -0.85 12.04
CA GLY A 345 6.21 -0.40 10.64
C GLY A 345 7.59 -0.13 10.07
N PHE A 346 8.43 0.61 10.80
CA PHE A 346 9.81 0.87 10.42
C PHE A 346 10.63 -0.43 10.30
N LEU A 347 10.40 -1.41 11.17
CA LEU A 347 11.05 -2.71 11.08
C LEU A 347 10.69 -3.45 9.78
N VAL A 348 9.44 -3.35 9.32
CA VAL A 348 9.01 -3.89 8.02
C VAL A 348 9.77 -3.17 6.89
N ILE A 349 9.83 -1.84 6.90
CA ILE A 349 10.55 -1.03 5.89
C ILE A 349 12.02 -1.47 5.81
N VAL A 350 12.71 -1.54 6.95
CA VAL A 350 14.13 -1.96 7.00
C VAL A 350 14.30 -3.37 6.45
N SER A 351 13.41 -4.30 6.80
CA SER A 351 13.46 -5.68 6.31
C SER A 351 13.23 -5.77 4.81
N LEU A 352 12.28 -5.00 4.27
CA LEU A 352 12.03 -4.90 2.83
C LEU A 352 13.24 -4.32 2.09
N MET A 353 13.82 -3.24 2.60
CA MET A 353 15.01 -2.63 2.00
C MET A 353 16.21 -3.57 2.01
N ALA A 354 16.42 -4.31 3.10
CA ALA A 354 17.45 -5.33 3.16
C ALA A 354 17.23 -6.42 2.09
N MET A 355 16.01 -6.97 1.98
CA MET A 355 15.68 -7.96 0.96
C MET A 355 15.84 -7.41 -0.46
N LEU A 356 15.49 -6.14 -0.68
CA LEU A 356 15.71 -5.43 -1.93
C LEU A 356 17.20 -5.33 -2.28
N PHE A 357 18.07 -4.99 -1.33
CA PHE A 357 19.51 -4.99 -1.59
C PHE A 357 20.04 -6.37 -2.00
N GLY A 358 19.50 -7.44 -1.40
CA GLY A 358 19.79 -8.80 -1.83
C GLY A 358 19.29 -9.10 -3.26
N LEU A 359 18.12 -8.58 -3.64
CA LEU A 359 17.56 -8.69 -4.99
C LEU A 359 18.38 -7.90 -6.03
N LEU A 360 18.88 -6.71 -5.67
CA LEU A 360 19.72 -5.90 -6.54
C LEU A 360 21.06 -6.58 -6.87
N ARG A 361 21.57 -7.42 -5.97
CA ARG A 361 22.80 -8.21 -6.18
C ARG A 361 22.60 -9.40 -7.12
N TYR A 362 21.38 -9.70 -7.53
CA TYR A 362 21.11 -10.78 -8.47
C TYR A 362 21.70 -10.49 -9.85
N THR A 363 22.55 -11.37 -10.37
CA THR A 363 23.19 -11.22 -11.70
C THR A 363 22.74 -12.27 -12.71
N GLY A 364 21.89 -13.24 -12.33
CA GLY A 364 21.49 -14.36 -13.20
C GLY A 364 22.60 -15.41 -13.43
N ALA A 365 23.84 -15.15 -13.00
CA ALA A 365 24.95 -16.09 -13.13
C ALA A 365 24.71 -17.43 -12.41
N SER A 366 23.88 -17.42 -11.36
CA SER A 366 23.43 -18.60 -10.63
C SER A 366 22.58 -19.56 -11.48
N ASP A 367 21.78 -19.01 -12.40
CA ASP A 367 20.88 -19.80 -13.25
C ASP A 367 21.66 -20.43 -14.42
N ALA A 368 22.62 -19.70 -14.98
CA ALA A 368 23.46 -20.16 -16.10
C ALA A 368 24.31 -21.40 -15.75
N GLY A 369 24.75 -21.53 -14.50
CA GLY A 369 25.59 -22.67 -14.06
C GLY A 369 24.87 -24.01 -13.98
N THR A 370 23.53 -24.05 -13.98
CA THR A 370 22.75 -25.29 -13.89
C THR A 370 22.36 -25.88 -15.25
N GLY A 371 22.51 -25.12 -16.34
CA GLY A 371 22.24 -25.57 -17.71
C GLY A 371 23.41 -26.33 -18.38
N GLY A 372 24.55 -26.46 -17.70
CA GLY A 372 25.78 -27.05 -18.24
C GLY A 372 26.02 -28.53 -17.87
N VAL A 373 25.06 -29.18 -17.22
CA VAL A 373 25.14 -30.63 -16.92
C VAL A 373 24.02 -31.33 -17.69
N ALA A 374 24.27 -31.57 -18.97
CA ALA A 374 23.50 -32.50 -19.81
C ALA A 374 24.48 -33.50 -20.44
#